data_AF-A0AAD9T867-F1
#
_entry.id   AF-A0AAD9T867-F1
#
_cell.length_a   1.000
_cell.length_b   1.000
_cell.length_c   1.000
_cell.angle_alpha   90.00
_cell.angle_beta   90.00
_cell.angle_gamma   90.00
#
_symmetry.space_group_name_H-M   'P 1'
#
loop_
_entity.id
_entity.type
_entity.pdbx_description
1 polymer ?
#
loop_
_entity_poly.entity_id
_entity_poly.type
_entity_poly.pdbx_seq_one_letter_code
_entity_poly.pdbx_strand_id
1 'polypeptide(L)'
;MVSKTWYNDVKNRWEMDLVAVTYAASKKLIDSAQFRHDWGALKGDTKEYYVNIKEFERLFEEFGGFDGLYVKMLASGIPTAVRLTWVPFSELNFHQQFLLTSSLLHQCLMELWRTRAISYARGFGC
;
A
#
# COMPACT_ATOMS: atom_id res chain seq x y z
N MET A 1 23.74 24.72 1.54
CA MET A 1 23.39 23.29 1.66
C MET A 1 22.20 23.19 2.59
N VAL A 2 20.99 23.22 2.05
CA VAL A 2 19.77 23.01 2.85
C VAL A 2 19.81 21.57 3.34
N SER A 3 19.73 21.36 4.66
CA SER A 3 19.59 20.01 5.22
C SER A 3 18.30 19.42 4.66
N LYS A 4 18.41 18.56 3.66
CA LYS A 4 17.27 17.94 2.96
C LYS A 4 16.62 16.81 3.78
N THR A 5 17.04 16.64 5.02
CA THR A 5 16.51 15.68 5.99
C THR A 5 16.35 16.39 7.32
N TRP A 6 15.25 16.13 8.03
CA TRP A 6 14.99 16.66 9.37
C TRP A 6 14.46 15.56 10.27
N TYR A 7 14.66 15.73 11.58
CA TYR A 7 14.04 14.86 12.57
C TYR A 7 12.70 15.48 12.96
N ASN A 8 11.65 14.67 12.95
CA ASN A 8 10.32 15.07 13.38
C ASN A 8 10.11 14.60 14.82
N ASP A 9 10.25 15.49 15.80
CA ASP A 9 10.09 15.17 17.22
C ASP A 9 8.68 14.68 17.57
N VAL A 10 7.65 15.18 16.89
CA VAL A 10 6.25 14.80 17.12
C VAL A 10 6.01 13.35 16.69
N LYS A 11 6.62 12.93 15.58
CA LYS A 11 6.46 11.58 15.03
C LYS A 11 7.63 10.64 15.38
N ASN A 12 8.60 11.14 16.16
CA ASN A 12 9.81 10.43 16.60
C ASN A 12 10.57 9.73 15.45
N ARG A 13 10.67 10.36 14.28
CA ARG A 13 11.23 9.74 13.05
C ARG A 13 11.99 10.73 12.18
N TRP A 14 12.95 10.23 11.39
CA TRP A 14 13.65 11.02 10.38
C TRP A 14 12.78 11.14 9.12
N GLU A 15 12.56 12.36 8.65
CA GLU A 15 11.87 12.66 7.40
C GLU A 15 12.85 13.24 6.38
N MET A 16 12.56 13.01 5.11
CA MET A 16 13.41 13.45 4.00
C MET A 16 12.59 14.21 2.96
N ASP A 17 13.17 15.29 2.48
CA ASP A 17 12.60 16.12 1.43
C ASP A 17 12.45 15.32 0.13
N LEU A 18 11.33 15.50 -0.56
CA LEU A 18 10.95 14.70 -1.72
C LEU A 18 11.89 14.90 -2.92
N VAL A 19 12.50 16.08 -3.07
CA VAL A 19 13.54 16.35 -4.08
C VAL A 19 14.85 15.65 -3.69
N ALA A 20 15.09 15.44 -2.41
CA ALA A 20 16.22 14.65 -1.93
C ALA A 20 16.04 13.16 -2.22
N VAL A 21 14.81 12.65 -2.12
CA VAL A 21 14.48 11.25 -2.40
C VAL A 21 14.84 10.87 -3.83
N THR A 22 14.39 11.68 -4.81
CA THR A 22 14.69 11.43 -6.23
C THR A 22 16.19 11.50 -6.51
N TYR A 23 16.90 12.41 -5.83
CA TYR A 23 18.36 12.51 -5.91
C TYR A 23 19.05 11.28 -5.30
N ALA A 24 18.64 10.84 -4.11
CA ALA A 24 19.20 9.68 -3.42
C ALA A 24 18.96 8.39 -4.19
N ALA A 25 17.77 8.22 -4.78
CA ALA A 25 17.46 7.10 -5.67
C ALA A 25 18.39 7.09 -6.91
N SER A 26 18.59 8.25 -7.54
CA SER A 26 19.47 8.38 -8.72
C SER A 26 20.94 8.07 -8.42
N LYS A 27 21.39 8.42 -7.20
CA LYS A 27 22.78 8.22 -6.75
C LYS A 27 23.00 6.87 -6.07
N LYS A 28 21.98 6.00 -6.00
CA LYS A 28 22.01 4.71 -5.29
C LYS A 28 22.46 4.86 -3.83
N LEU A 29 22.00 5.91 -3.16
CA LEU A 29 22.25 6.15 -1.73
C LEU A 29 21.19 5.48 -0.83
N ILE A 30 20.31 4.69 -1.42
CA ILE A 30 19.21 3.99 -0.75
C ILE A 30 19.50 2.50 -0.90
N ASP A 31 19.66 1.82 0.23
CA ASP A 31 19.92 0.37 0.28
C ASP A 31 18.65 -0.43 0.05
N SER A 32 17.52 0.03 0.60
CA SER A 32 16.22 -0.58 0.35
C SER A 32 15.10 0.42 0.54
N ALA A 33 14.00 0.20 -0.17
CA ALA A 33 12.82 1.05 -0.09
C ALA A 33 11.58 0.22 0.21
N GLN A 34 10.83 0.62 1.22
CA GLN A 34 9.54 0.04 1.59
C GLN A 34 8.44 1.06 1.36
N PHE A 35 7.51 0.76 0.47
CA PHE A 35 6.42 1.67 0.14
C PHE A 35 5.09 1.12 0.63
N ARG A 36 4.29 2.00 1.24
CA ARG A 36 2.90 1.80 1.64
C ARG A 36 2.05 2.90 1.01
N HIS A 37 0.74 2.72 0.87
CA HIS A 37 -0.13 3.69 0.17
C HIS A 37 0.00 5.15 0.67
N ASP A 38 0.27 5.37 1.96
CA ASP A 38 0.31 6.71 2.54
C ASP A 38 1.72 7.25 2.79
N TRP A 39 2.72 6.36 2.92
CA TRP A 39 4.10 6.74 3.25
C TRP A 39 5.10 5.71 2.73
N GLY A 40 6.32 6.17 2.44
CA GLY A 40 7.46 5.35 2.10
C GLY A 40 8.53 5.43 3.18
N ALA A 41 9.19 4.31 3.48
CA ALA A 41 10.42 4.28 4.25
C ALA A 41 11.58 3.93 3.32
N LEU A 42 12.61 4.75 3.33
CA LEU A 42 13.84 4.58 2.57
C LEU A 42 14.94 4.29 3.56
N LYS A 43 15.52 3.10 3.49
CA LYS A 43 16.68 2.72 4.28
C LYS A 43 17.93 3.16 3.55
N GLY A 44 18.68 4.08 4.13
CA GLY A 44 20.07 4.35 3.72
C GLY A 44 21.06 3.64 4.64
N ASP A 45 22.36 3.87 4.43
CA ASP A 45 23.45 3.20 5.15
C ASP A 45 23.29 3.20 6.69
N THR A 46 22.92 4.35 7.26
CA THR A 46 22.91 4.53 8.73
C THR A 46 21.52 4.70 9.33
N LYS A 47 20.52 5.11 8.53
CA LYS A 47 19.22 5.57 9.04
C LYS A 47 18.10 5.27 8.04
N GLU A 48 16.90 5.13 8.58
CA GLU A 48 15.67 5.05 7.80
C GLU A 48 14.98 6.42 7.74
N TYR A 49 14.60 6.82 6.53
CA TYR A 49 13.97 8.11 6.24
C TYR A 49 12.53 7.87 5.76
N TYR A 50 11.59 8.60 6.33
CA TYR A 50 10.18 8.54 5.98
C TYR A 50 9.80 9.65 5.00
N VAL A 51 9.01 9.29 4.01
CA VAL A 51 8.57 10.17 2.92
C VAL A 51 7.06 10.06 2.75
N ASN A 52 6.41 11.19 2.49
CA ASN A 52 4.98 11.23 2.23
C ASN A 52 4.71 10.95 0.75
N ILE A 53 4.15 9.79 0.42
CA ILE A 53 3.93 9.38 -0.97
C ILE A 53 2.80 10.19 -1.62
N LYS A 54 1.75 10.55 -0.87
CA LYS A 54 0.65 11.37 -1.43
C LYS A 54 1.14 12.75 -1.87
N GLU A 55 2.05 13.32 -1.08
CA GLU A 55 2.67 14.59 -1.40
C GLU A 55 3.67 14.45 -2.55
N PHE A 56 4.42 13.34 -2.60
CA PHE A 56 5.26 13.00 -3.74
C PHE A 56 4.46 12.91 -5.04
N GLU A 57 3.35 12.17 -5.02
CA GLU A 57 2.45 12.00 -6.16
C GLU A 57 2.01 13.35 -6.72
N ARG A 58 1.52 14.23 -5.84
CA ARG A 58 1.05 15.56 -6.22
C ARG A 58 2.17 16.45 -6.77
N LEU A 59 3.36 16.41 -6.19
CA LEU A 59 4.48 17.28 -6.60
C LEU A 59 5.16 16.80 -7.89
N PHE A 60 5.14 15.49 -8.16
CA PHE A 60 5.82 14.87 -9.30
C PHE A 60 4.85 14.27 -10.31
N GLU A 61 3.58 14.66 -10.30
CA GLU A 61 2.54 14.17 -11.22
C GLU A 61 2.97 14.30 -12.69
N GLU A 62 3.56 15.44 -13.06
CA GLU A 62 4.09 15.70 -14.42
C GLU A 62 5.24 14.75 -14.83
N PHE A 63 5.94 14.15 -13.85
CA PHE A 63 7.05 13.23 -14.07
C PHE A 63 6.65 11.76 -13.86
N GLY A 64 5.35 11.46 -13.82
CA GLY A 64 4.81 10.11 -13.61
C GLY A 64 4.66 9.72 -12.14
N GLY A 65 4.73 10.69 -11.22
CA GLY A 65 4.44 10.50 -9.80
C GLY A 65 5.28 9.40 -9.14
N PHE A 66 4.65 8.69 -8.22
CA PHE A 66 5.24 7.54 -7.53
C PHE A 66 5.66 6.44 -8.49
N ASP A 67 4.91 6.18 -9.56
CA ASP A 67 5.24 5.16 -10.56
C ASP A 67 6.58 5.47 -11.24
N GLY A 68 6.82 6.74 -11.58
CA GLY A 68 8.10 7.20 -12.13
C GLY A 68 9.27 6.98 -11.15
N LEU A 69 9.07 7.28 -9.86
CA LEU A 69 10.06 7.02 -8.83
C LEU A 69 10.31 5.51 -8.66
N TYR A 70 9.25 4.72 -8.64
CA TYR A 70 9.29 3.27 -8.44
C TYR A 70 10.06 2.58 -9.56
N VAL A 71 9.75 2.91 -10.83
CA VAL A 71 10.49 2.41 -12.01
C VAL A 71 11.96 2.83 -11.95
N LYS A 72 12.25 4.06 -11.51
CA LYS A 72 13.62 4.55 -11.37
C LYS A 72 14.42 3.78 -10.30
N MET A 73 13.79 3.42 -9.19
CA MET A 73 14.41 2.60 -8.15
C MET A 73 14.67 1.18 -8.65
N LEU A 74 13.70 0.57 -9.35
CA LEU A 74 13.87 -0.74 -9.98
C LEU A 74 15.03 -0.73 -11.01
N ALA A 75 15.07 0.27 -11.88
CA ALA A 75 16.15 0.44 -12.86
C ALA A 75 17.52 0.66 -12.20
N SER A 76 17.55 1.25 -11.01
CA SER A 76 18.76 1.46 -10.23
C SER A 76 19.21 0.19 -9.47
N GLY A 77 18.41 -0.88 -9.48
CA GLY A 77 18.66 -2.11 -8.76
C GLY A 77 18.44 -1.98 -7.25
N ILE A 78 17.68 -0.97 -6.82
CA ILE A 78 17.36 -0.78 -5.39
C ILE A 78 16.25 -1.77 -5.04
N PRO A 79 16.44 -2.65 -4.05
CA PRO A 79 15.40 -3.57 -3.61
C PRO A 79 14.22 -2.77 -3.03
N THR A 80 13.15 -2.70 -3.82
CA THR A 80 11.88 -2.05 -3.50
C THR A 80 10.85 -3.09 -3.11
N ALA A 81 10.32 -2.98 -1.89
CA ALA A 81 9.19 -3.77 -1.43
C ALA A 81 7.96 -2.86 -1.34
N VAL A 82 7.00 -3.06 -2.25
CA VAL A 82 5.68 -2.44 -2.13
C VAL A 82 4.87 -3.31 -1.18
N ARG A 83 4.71 -2.85 0.06
CA ARG A 83 3.84 -3.50 1.02
C ARG A 83 2.42 -2.98 0.75
N LEU A 84 1.73 -3.65 -0.17
CA LEU A 84 0.27 -3.58 -0.31
C LEU A 84 -0.32 -3.99 1.04
N THR A 85 -0.52 -3.01 1.91
CA THR A 85 -1.02 -3.28 3.24
C THR A 85 -2.50 -3.58 3.08
N TRP A 86 -2.92 -4.75 3.54
CA TRP A 86 -4.32 -5.09 3.74
C TRP A 86 -4.99 -3.91 4.44
N VAL A 87 -6.03 -3.31 3.82
CA VAL A 87 -6.78 -2.22 4.46
C VAL A 87 -7.28 -2.76 5.79
N PRO A 88 -6.82 -2.24 6.94
CA PRO A 88 -7.30 -2.74 8.21
C PRO A 88 -8.81 -2.48 8.25
N PHE A 89 -9.60 -3.50 8.59
CA PHE A 89 -11.06 -3.38 8.66
C PHE A 89 -11.49 -2.17 9.51
N SER A 90 -10.69 -1.70 10.46
CA SER A 90 -10.92 -0.49 11.26
C SER A 90 -11.01 0.83 10.47
N GLU A 91 -10.47 0.90 9.25
CA GLU A 91 -10.56 2.08 8.38
C GLU A 91 -11.72 1.99 7.36
N LEU A 92 -12.38 0.83 7.22
CA LEU A 92 -13.60 0.72 6.43
C LEU A 92 -14.79 1.23 7.25
N ASN A 93 -15.50 2.21 6.70
CA ASN A 93 -16.77 2.71 7.23
C ASN A 93 -17.72 1.53 7.53
N PHE A 94 -18.41 1.50 8.68
CA PHE A 94 -19.23 0.35 9.13
C PHE A 94 -20.20 -0.17 8.05
N HIS A 95 -20.72 0.75 7.24
CA HIS A 95 -21.61 0.45 6.11
C HIS A 95 -20.95 -0.45 5.05
N GLN A 96 -19.66 -0.24 4.78
CA GLN A 96 -18.91 -0.97 3.76
C GLN A 96 -18.49 -2.37 4.25
N GLN A 97 -18.20 -2.52 5.55
CA GLN A 97 -18.01 -3.83 6.18
C GLN A 97 -19.31 -4.65 6.19
N PHE A 98 -20.45 -3.99 6.40
CA PHE A 98 -21.76 -4.63 6.35
C PHE A 98 -22.13 -5.11 4.94
N LEU A 99 -21.82 -4.35 3.90
CA LEU A 99 -22.05 -4.76 2.51
C LEU A 99 -21.20 -5.98 2.10
N LEU A 100 -19.93 -6.02 2.51
CA LEU A 100 -19.05 -7.15 2.23
C LEU A 100 -19.52 -8.42 2.96
N THR A 101 -19.85 -8.32 4.24
CA THR A 101 -20.33 -9.46 5.03
C THR A 101 -21.70 -9.97 4.55
N SER A 102 -22.63 -9.07 4.21
CA SER A 102 -23.95 -9.45 3.68
C SER A 102 -23.87 -10.12 2.30
N SER A 103 -23.00 -9.65 1.41
CA SER A 103 -22.81 -10.28 0.09
C SER A 103 -22.26 -11.70 0.19
N LEU A 104 -21.28 -11.93 1.07
CA LEU A 104 -20.70 -13.26 1.33
C LEU A 104 -21.72 -14.19 2.00
N LEU A 105 -22.50 -13.69 2.97
CA LEU A 105 -23.59 -14.45 3.58
C LEU A 105 -24.66 -14.82 2.57
N HIS A 106 -25.01 -13.91 1.66
CA HIS A 106 -25.99 -14.17 0.63
C HIS A 106 -25.52 -15.26 -0.34
N GLN A 107 -24.25 -15.23 -0.76
CA GLN A 107 -23.67 -16.28 -1.60
C GLN A 107 -23.64 -17.64 -0.89
N CYS A 108 -23.22 -17.69 0.39
CA CYS A 108 -23.25 -18.92 1.18
C CYS A 108 -24.67 -19.46 1.37
N LEU A 109 -25.64 -18.60 1.66
CA LEU A 109 -27.04 -18.99 1.78
C LEU A 109 -27.55 -19.54 0.44
N MET A 110 -27.32 -18.84 -0.68
CA MET A 110 -27.76 -19.32 -1.99
C MET A 110 -27.17 -20.68 -2.36
N GLU A 111 -25.89 -20.92 -2.08
CA GLU A 111 -25.27 -22.22 -2.30
C GLU A 111 -25.81 -23.31 -1.35
N LEU A 112 -26.06 -22.99 -0.07
CA LEU A 112 -26.71 -23.92 0.87
C LEU A 112 -28.15 -24.26 0.44
N TRP A 113 -28.91 -23.26 0.00
CA TRP A 113 -30.27 -23.44 -0.53
C TRP A 113 -30.27 -24.29 -1.80
N ARG A 114 -29.32 -24.06 -2.71
CA ARG A 114 -29.14 -24.87 -3.92
C ARG A 114 -28.80 -26.32 -3.59
N THR A 115 -27.91 -26.54 -2.62
CA THR A 115 -27.53 -27.89 -2.16
C THR A 115 -28.71 -28.62 -1.51
N ARG A 116 -29.54 -27.90 -0.73
CA ARG A 116 -30.75 -28.45 -0.11
C ARG A 116 -31.82 -28.77 -1.15
N ALA A 117 -32.03 -27.89 -2.13
CA ALA A 117 -32.96 -28.13 -3.24
C ALA A 117 -32.57 -29.35 -4.09
N ILE A 118 -31.27 -29.52 -4.38
CA ILE A 118 -30.73 -30.70 -5.09
C ILE A 118 -30.94 -31.98 -4.26
N SER A 119 -30.80 -31.90 -2.94
CA SER A 119 -31.03 -33.04 -2.03
C SER A 119 -32.51 -33.45 -1.97
N TYR A 120 -33.44 -32.47 -1.91
CA TYR A 120 -34.87 -32.74 -1.97
C TYR A 120 -35.31 -33.32 -3.32
N ALA A 121 -34.79 -32.81 -4.44
CA ALA A 121 -35.09 -33.33 -5.77
C ALA A 121 -34.62 -34.79 -5.95
N ARG A 122 -33.50 -35.18 -5.31
CA ARG A 122 -32.97 -36.54 -5.36
C ARG A 122 -33.72 -37.52 -4.44
N GLY A 123 -34.47 -37.02 -3.44
CA GLY A 123 -35.31 -37.83 -2.53
C GLY A 123 -36.72 -38.12 -3.05
N PHE A 124 -37.19 -37.40 -4.07
CA PHE A 124 -38.49 -37.62 -4.74
C PHE A 124 -38.40 -38.42 -6.05
N GLY A 125 -37.20 -38.88 -6.42
CA GLY A 125 -36.97 -39.79 -7.53
C GLY A 125 -36.78 -41.23 -7.06
N CYS A 126 -37.86 -41.87 -6.61
CA CYS A 126 -38.02 -43.33 -6.49
C CYS A 126 -39.46 -43.67 -6.86
#